data_AF-A0A662B8C4-F1
#
_entry.id   AF-A0A662B8C4-F1
#
_cell.length_a   1.000
_cell.length_b   1.000
_cell.length_c   1.000
_cell.angle_alpha   90.00
_cell.angle_beta   90.00
_cell.angle_gamma   90.00
#
_symmetry.space_group_name_H-M   'P 1'
#
loop_
_entity.id
_entity.type
_entity.pdbx_description
1 polymer ?
#
loop_
_entity_poly.entity_id
_entity_poly.type
_entity_poly.pdbx_seq_one_letter_code
_entity_poly.pdbx_strand_id
1 'polypeptide(L)'
;MTKVDEHTLRKAQEWLNGAYDEETKASIRNMMENDQQELIESFYKDLEFGTGGLRGIMGAGSNRMNKYTVGAATQGFANYLRKNFPGMEQLKVAIAYDSRNNSKYFAQVTADVFSANGIKVYLFDDLRPTPELSFAIRHFKCQGGIVITASHNPKEYNGYKAYWDDGGQLISPHDKNVIKEVQQITDISSVKFESNPSLIELIGDEVDRVYLEHIKSLSLSPDVIQRQKELKIVYTPIHGTGAKLVPQALKSFGFDSVHVVEEQAVADGNFPTVISPNPEEPAALEMAL
;
A
#
# COMPACT_ATOMS: atom_id res chain seq x y z
N MET A 1 -32.69 3.43 -16.93
CA MET A 1 -32.42 3.85 -15.54
C MET A 1 -32.37 2.60 -14.69
N THR A 2 -31.17 2.25 -14.21
CA THR A 2 -31.00 1.12 -13.28
C THR A 2 -31.65 1.52 -11.97
N LYS A 3 -32.68 0.81 -11.54
CA LYS A 3 -33.32 1.08 -10.24
C LYS A 3 -32.34 0.65 -9.14
N VAL A 4 -31.99 1.56 -8.25
CA VAL A 4 -31.18 1.24 -7.06
C VAL A 4 -31.96 0.24 -6.21
N ASP A 5 -31.33 -0.87 -5.86
CA ASP A 5 -31.94 -1.91 -5.03
C ASP A 5 -31.98 -1.50 -3.55
N GLU A 6 -32.89 -2.12 -2.79
CA GLU A 6 -33.10 -1.80 -1.38
C GLU A 6 -31.88 -2.11 -0.51
N HIS A 7 -31.05 -3.09 -0.88
CA HIS A 7 -29.84 -3.44 -0.15
C HIS A 7 -28.80 -2.31 -0.23
N THR A 8 -28.54 -1.81 -1.44
CA THR A 8 -27.66 -0.67 -1.70
C THR A 8 -28.11 0.57 -0.93
N LEU A 9 -29.40 0.94 -1.00
CA LEU A 9 -29.93 2.12 -0.31
C LEU A 9 -29.80 2.00 1.21
N ARG A 10 -30.12 0.82 1.77
CA ARG A 10 -29.99 0.58 3.20
C ARG A 10 -28.55 0.75 3.67
N LYS A 11 -27.57 0.21 2.94
CA LYS A 11 -26.15 0.30 3.29
C LYS A 11 -25.60 1.72 3.19
N ALA A 12 -26.00 2.46 2.15
CA ALA A 12 -25.68 3.89 2.04
C ALA A 12 -26.26 4.68 3.22
N GLN A 13 -27.49 4.38 3.64
CA GLN A 13 -28.13 5.04 4.78
C GLN A 13 -27.45 4.69 6.12
N GLU A 14 -26.98 3.45 6.29
CA GLU A 14 -26.15 3.04 7.44
C GLU A 14 -24.87 3.89 7.52
N TRP A 15 -24.22 4.16 6.39
CA TRP A 15 -23.05 5.06 6.35
C TRP A 15 -23.41 6.52 6.65
N LEU A 16 -24.55 7.02 6.15
CA LEU A 16 -24.99 8.39 6.47
C LEU A 16 -25.29 8.58 7.96
N ASN A 17 -25.79 7.54 8.63
CA ASN A 17 -26.13 7.57 10.04
C ASN A 17 -24.95 7.18 10.96
N GLY A 18 -23.91 6.54 10.41
CA GLY A 18 -22.77 6.05 11.17
C GLY A 18 -21.71 7.10 11.51
N ALA A 19 -20.64 6.65 12.17
CA ALA A 19 -19.50 7.47 12.59
C ALA A 19 -18.51 7.74 11.45
N TYR A 20 -19.02 8.30 10.35
CA TYR A 20 -18.26 8.75 9.20
C TYR A 20 -18.22 10.29 9.16
N ASP A 21 -17.15 10.85 8.60
CA ASP A 21 -16.97 12.29 8.42
C ASP A 21 -17.96 12.88 7.41
N GLU A 22 -18.17 14.19 7.51
CA GLU A 22 -19.12 14.88 6.65
C GLU A 22 -18.71 14.91 5.18
N GLU A 23 -17.41 14.86 4.85
CA GLU A 23 -16.95 14.77 3.47
C GLU A 23 -17.43 13.47 2.80
N THR A 24 -17.26 12.34 3.49
CA THR A 24 -17.75 11.03 3.05
C THR A 24 -19.26 11.03 2.94
N LYS A 25 -19.96 11.57 3.94
CA LYS A 25 -21.43 11.64 3.92
C LYS A 25 -21.95 12.54 2.80
N ALA A 26 -21.27 13.66 2.52
CA ALA A 26 -21.61 14.55 1.42
C ALA A 26 -21.42 13.86 0.06
N SER A 27 -20.33 13.10 -0.13
CA SER A 27 -20.12 12.28 -1.32
C SER A 27 -21.25 11.27 -1.52
N ILE A 28 -21.70 10.59 -0.45
CA ILE A 28 -22.81 9.64 -0.50
C ILE A 28 -24.13 10.32 -0.89
N ARG A 29 -24.47 11.45 -0.26
CA ARG A 29 -25.68 12.23 -0.60
C ARG A 29 -25.66 12.65 -2.08
N ASN A 30 -24.51 13.11 -2.58
CA ASN A 30 -24.35 13.48 -3.98
C ASN A 30 -24.56 12.29 -4.93
N MET A 31 -24.03 11.10 -4.61
CA MET A 31 -24.29 9.89 -5.42
C MET A 31 -25.78 9.52 -5.43
N MET A 32 -26.46 9.63 -4.28
CA MET A 32 -27.90 9.35 -4.19
C MET A 32 -28.76 10.29 -5.05
N GLU A 33 -28.37 11.55 -5.17
CA GLU A 33 -29.10 12.57 -5.93
C GLU A 33 -28.74 12.56 -7.43
N ASN A 34 -27.45 12.40 -7.75
CA ASN A 34 -26.92 12.72 -9.08
C ASN A 34 -26.31 11.53 -9.82
N ASP A 35 -25.96 10.42 -9.15
CA ASP A 35 -25.30 9.27 -9.78
C ASP A 35 -25.68 7.92 -9.14
N GLN A 36 -26.86 7.42 -9.51
CA GLN A 36 -27.36 6.13 -9.03
C GLN A 36 -26.47 4.94 -9.42
N GLN A 37 -25.72 5.04 -10.51
CA GLN A 37 -24.84 3.96 -10.94
C GLN A 37 -23.60 3.89 -10.04
N GLU A 38 -22.97 5.02 -9.75
CA GLU A 38 -21.84 5.08 -8.82
C GLU A 38 -22.27 4.70 -7.39
N LEU A 39 -23.49 5.06 -6.98
CA LEU A 39 -24.05 4.62 -5.71
C LEU A 39 -24.13 3.08 -5.63
N ILE A 40 -24.69 2.44 -6.67
CA ILE A 40 -24.77 0.97 -6.74
C ILE A 40 -23.37 0.38 -6.67
N GLU A 41 -22.46 0.81 -7.55
CA GLU A 41 -21.08 0.32 -7.61
C GLU A 41 -20.31 0.48 -6.28
N SER A 42 -20.63 1.52 -5.51
CA SER A 42 -19.99 1.84 -4.22
C SER A 42 -20.54 1.03 -3.04
N PHE A 43 -21.78 0.51 -3.11
CA PHE A 43 -22.46 -0.10 -1.96
C PHE A 43 -23.04 -1.49 -2.19
N TYR A 44 -23.06 -2.03 -3.42
CA TYR A 44 -23.65 -3.35 -3.70
C TYR A 44 -22.97 -4.52 -2.97
N LYS A 45 -21.74 -4.32 -2.48
CA LYS A 45 -20.99 -5.29 -1.67
C LYS A 45 -20.01 -4.59 -0.73
N ASP A 46 -19.26 -5.37 0.04
CA ASP A 46 -18.07 -4.90 0.74
C ASP A 46 -16.82 -5.11 -0.12
N LEU A 47 -15.84 -4.23 0.05
CA LEU A 47 -14.52 -4.40 -0.53
C LEU A 47 -13.87 -5.62 0.12
N GLU A 48 -13.69 -6.68 -0.66
CA GLU A 48 -13.17 -7.94 -0.13
C GLU A 48 -11.71 -7.82 0.27
N PHE A 49 -11.41 -8.18 1.52
CA PHE A 49 -10.03 -8.48 1.94
C PHE A 49 -9.68 -9.87 1.44
N GLY A 50 -8.96 -9.92 0.31
CA GLY A 50 -8.49 -11.17 -0.28
C GLY A 50 -7.26 -11.73 0.43
N THR A 51 -6.71 -12.83 -0.09
CA THR A 51 -5.52 -13.48 0.48
C THR A 51 -4.32 -12.53 0.60
N GLY A 52 -4.20 -11.56 -0.30
CA GLY A 52 -3.14 -10.56 -0.30
C GLY A 52 -3.51 -9.18 0.26
N GLY A 53 -4.72 -8.98 0.77
CA GLY A 53 -5.23 -7.70 1.29
C GLY A 53 -6.36 -7.05 0.47
N LEU A 54 -6.54 -5.73 0.55
CA LEU A 54 -7.57 -4.96 -0.17
C LEU A 54 -7.06 -4.44 -1.52
N ARG A 55 -7.94 -4.36 -2.50
CA ARG A 55 -7.70 -3.63 -3.75
C ARG A 55 -9.02 -3.14 -4.33
N GLY A 56 -9.13 -1.86 -4.62
CA GLY A 56 -10.34 -1.29 -5.21
C GLY A 56 -10.17 0.15 -5.66
N ILE A 57 -11.22 0.64 -6.32
CA ILE A 57 -11.34 2.05 -6.71
C ILE A 57 -11.44 2.89 -5.44
N MET A 58 -10.72 4.01 -5.40
CA MET A 58 -10.82 4.96 -4.30
C MET A 58 -12.15 5.70 -4.32
N GLY A 59 -12.77 5.90 -3.15
CA GLY A 59 -14.03 6.63 -3.06
C GLY A 59 -14.83 6.35 -1.79
N ALA A 60 -15.97 7.01 -1.64
CA ALA A 60 -16.89 6.76 -0.54
C ALA A 60 -17.69 5.47 -0.78
N GLY A 61 -17.86 4.67 0.27
CA GLY A 61 -18.70 3.48 0.25
C GLY A 61 -17.98 2.20 0.66
N SER A 62 -18.78 1.16 0.86
CA SER A 62 -18.31 -0.12 1.39
C SER A 62 -17.48 -0.93 0.39
N ASN A 63 -17.72 -0.76 -0.91
CA ASN A 63 -16.97 -1.38 -2.00
C ASN A 63 -15.91 -0.41 -2.59
N ARG A 64 -15.32 0.45 -1.76
CA ARG A 64 -14.30 1.42 -2.16
C ARG A 64 -13.11 1.44 -1.22
N MET A 65 -11.96 1.84 -1.75
CA MET A 65 -10.78 2.12 -0.95
C MET A 65 -10.92 3.50 -0.31
N ASN A 66 -11.02 3.55 1.02
CA ASN A 66 -11.10 4.79 1.79
C ASN A 66 -10.55 4.58 3.20
N LYS A 67 -10.50 5.65 4.00
CA LYS A 67 -9.93 5.58 5.36
C LYS A 67 -10.63 4.55 6.26
N TYR A 68 -11.92 4.30 6.04
CA TYR A 68 -12.71 3.38 6.86
C TYR A 68 -12.45 1.92 6.49
N THR A 69 -12.38 1.60 5.19
CA THR A 69 -12.02 0.25 4.75
C THR A 69 -10.55 -0.08 5.06
N VAL A 70 -9.62 0.88 4.89
CA VAL A 70 -8.23 0.78 5.38
C VAL A 70 -8.19 0.59 6.89
N GLY A 71 -8.96 1.40 7.63
CA GLY A 71 -8.98 1.39 9.09
C GLY A 71 -9.50 0.07 9.65
N ALA A 72 -10.61 -0.45 9.12
CA ALA A 72 -11.18 -1.73 9.52
C ALA A 72 -10.22 -2.89 9.22
N ALA A 73 -9.58 -2.89 8.04
CA ALA A 73 -8.55 -3.87 7.70
C ALA A 73 -7.37 -3.83 8.69
N THR A 74 -6.91 -2.62 9.01
CA THR A 74 -5.79 -2.40 9.94
C THR A 74 -6.14 -2.79 11.38
N GLN A 75 -7.35 -2.46 11.84
CA GLN A 75 -7.85 -2.84 13.15
C GLN A 75 -7.95 -4.37 13.29
N GLY A 76 -8.51 -5.05 12.28
CA GLY A 76 -8.56 -6.51 12.24
C GLY A 76 -7.18 -7.14 12.26
N PHE A 77 -6.23 -6.58 11.49
CA PHE A 77 -4.85 -7.07 11.50
C PHE A 77 -4.14 -6.82 12.83
N ALA A 78 -4.33 -5.65 13.45
CA ALA A 78 -3.81 -5.34 14.79
C ALA A 78 -4.34 -6.32 15.86
N ASN A 79 -5.64 -6.66 15.79
CA ASN A 79 -6.25 -7.67 16.66
C ASN A 79 -5.60 -9.04 16.45
N TYR A 80 -5.37 -9.42 15.19
CA TYR A 80 -4.73 -10.69 14.85
C TYR A 80 -3.29 -10.77 15.36
N LEU A 81 -2.49 -9.71 15.17
CA LEU A 81 -1.10 -9.66 15.66
C LEU A 81 -1.04 -9.85 17.19
N ARG A 82 -1.89 -9.14 17.94
CA ARG A 82 -1.97 -9.30 19.40
C ARG A 82 -2.34 -10.72 19.84
N LYS A 83 -3.21 -11.41 19.09
CA LYS A 83 -3.59 -12.80 19.37
C LYS A 83 -2.44 -13.79 19.10
N ASN A 84 -1.60 -13.56 18.09
CA ASN A 84 -0.56 -14.53 17.68
C ASN A 84 0.79 -14.31 18.35
N PHE A 85 1.03 -13.12 18.91
CA PHE A 85 2.25 -12.79 19.64
C PHE A 85 1.96 -12.43 21.10
N PRO A 86 1.35 -13.34 21.88
CA PRO A 86 0.99 -13.08 23.27
C PRO A 86 2.25 -12.85 24.13
N GLY A 87 2.18 -11.87 25.03
CA GLY A 87 3.27 -11.57 25.96
C GLY A 87 4.44 -10.76 25.38
N MET A 88 4.40 -10.39 24.10
CA MET A 88 5.37 -9.46 23.53
C MET A 88 5.09 -8.04 24.07
N GLU A 89 6.09 -7.44 24.72
CA GLU A 89 5.96 -6.12 25.37
C GLU A 89 5.59 -5.02 24.36
N GLN A 90 6.20 -5.04 23.18
CA GLN A 90 5.94 -4.07 22.12
C GLN A 90 5.93 -4.75 20.75
N LEU A 91 4.75 -4.89 20.18
CA LEU A 91 4.59 -5.28 18.77
C LEU A 91 5.09 -4.15 17.87
N LYS A 92 5.66 -4.53 16.72
CA LYS A 92 6.17 -3.61 15.71
C LYS A 92 5.62 -3.97 14.32
N VAL A 93 5.35 -2.95 13.50
CA VAL A 93 5.02 -3.11 12.08
C VAL A 93 5.83 -2.14 11.23
N ALA A 94 6.08 -2.50 9.98
CA ALA A 94 6.63 -1.58 8.97
C ALA A 94 5.56 -1.21 7.94
N ILE A 95 5.58 0.02 7.42
CA ILE A 95 4.62 0.52 6.43
C ILE A 95 5.37 1.21 5.29
N ALA A 96 5.10 0.77 4.07
CA ALA A 96 5.55 1.39 2.83
C ALA A 96 4.36 1.76 1.94
N TYR A 97 4.61 2.54 0.90
CA TYR A 97 3.58 2.90 -0.07
C TYR A 97 4.18 3.26 -1.44
N ASP A 98 3.35 3.21 -2.49
CA ASP A 98 3.74 3.56 -3.86
C ASP A 98 3.32 4.99 -4.25
N SER A 99 3.55 5.35 -5.52
CA SER A 99 3.28 6.68 -6.07
C SER A 99 1.82 6.98 -6.37
N ARG A 100 0.89 6.03 -6.16
CA ARG A 100 -0.54 6.24 -6.49
C ARG A 100 -1.13 7.38 -5.68
N ASN A 101 -2.17 7.99 -6.25
CA ASN A 101 -2.96 8.99 -5.54
C ASN A 101 -3.45 8.42 -4.20
N ASN A 102 -3.38 9.23 -3.14
CA ASN A 102 -3.73 8.88 -1.75
C ASN A 102 -2.91 7.74 -1.10
N SER A 103 -1.87 7.20 -1.73
CA SER A 103 -1.04 6.14 -1.11
C SER A 103 -0.40 6.61 0.21
N LYS A 104 0.18 7.82 0.23
CA LYS A 104 0.71 8.44 1.45
C LYS A 104 -0.36 8.66 2.52
N TYR A 105 -1.56 9.08 2.11
CA TYR A 105 -2.68 9.29 3.02
C TYR A 105 -3.12 7.98 3.68
N PHE A 106 -3.31 6.91 2.90
CA PHE A 106 -3.70 5.61 3.46
C PHE A 106 -2.58 4.96 4.29
N ALA A 107 -1.31 5.24 3.97
CA ALA A 107 -0.20 4.81 4.80
C ALA A 107 -0.24 5.48 6.18
N GLN A 108 -0.55 6.78 6.23
CA GLN A 108 -0.75 7.49 7.49
C GLN A 108 -1.95 6.95 8.28
N VAL A 109 -3.11 6.74 7.64
CA VAL A 109 -4.29 6.12 8.29
C VAL A 109 -3.93 4.75 8.88
N THR A 110 -3.14 3.96 8.17
CA THR A 110 -2.66 2.66 8.65
C THR A 110 -1.76 2.81 9.88
N ALA A 111 -0.81 3.76 9.85
CA ALA A 111 0.07 4.06 10.97
C ALA A 111 -0.70 4.55 12.20
N ASP A 112 -1.69 5.41 12.00
CA ASP A 112 -2.55 5.95 13.04
C ASP A 112 -3.31 4.82 13.75
N VAL A 113 -3.93 3.91 12.99
CA VAL A 113 -4.69 2.80 13.59
C VAL A 113 -3.78 1.81 14.33
N PHE A 114 -2.61 1.47 13.79
CA PHE A 114 -1.66 0.62 14.52
C PHE A 114 -1.16 1.27 15.82
N SER A 115 -0.76 2.54 15.75
CA SER A 115 -0.26 3.27 16.91
C SER A 115 -1.34 3.48 17.99
N ALA A 116 -2.59 3.72 17.59
CA ALA A 116 -3.75 3.76 18.49
C ALA A 116 -4.01 2.41 19.19
N ASN A 117 -3.59 1.32 18.55
CA ASN A 117 -3.55 -0.02 19.12
C ASN A 117 -2.21 -0.32 19.82
N GLY A 118 -1.42 0.69 20.19
CA GLY A 118 -0.19 0.53 20.96
C GLY A 118 0.89 -0.26 20.23
N ILE A 119 0.82 -0.37 18.90
CA ILE A 119 1.81 -1.07 18.07
C ILE A 119 2.79 -0.01 17.54
N LYS A 120 4.10 -0.26 17.69
CA LYS A 120 5.15 0.61 17.15
C LYS A 120 5.16 0.49 15.63
N VAL A 121 5.23 1.61 14.95
CA VAL A 121 5.18 1.71 13.49
C VAL A 121 6.48 2.30 12.98
N TYR A 122 7.12 1.61 12.04
CA TYR A 122 8.14 2.18 11.18
C TYR A 122 7.49 2.56 9.86
N LEU A 123 7.32 3.84 9.60
CA LEU A 123 6.66 4.36 8.40
C LEU A 123 7.71 4.97 7.48
N PHE A 124 7.78 4.51 6.23
CA PHE A 124 8.65 5.17 5.26
C PHE A 124 8.23 6.61 5.00
N ASP A 125 9.20 7.52 4.99
CA ASP A 125 9.01 8.97 4.84
C ASP A 125 8.55 9.40 3.44
N ASP A 126 8.89 8.57 2.46
CA ASP A 126 8.51 8.66 1.06
C ASP A 126 8.27 7.26 0.48
N LEU A 127 7.76 7.21 -0.75
CA LEU A 127 7.44 5.96 -1.45
C LEU A 127 8.64 5.00 -1.46
N ARG A 128 8.39 3.72 -1.22
CA ARG A 128 9.40 2.65 -1.24
C ARG A 128 8.85 1.35 -1.83
N PRO A 129 9.70 0.55 -2.49
CA PRO A 129 9.25 -0.65 -3.17
C PRO A 129 8.86 -1.75 -2.17
N THR A 130 7.91 -2.58 -2.58
CA THR A 130 7.48 -3.77 -1.82
C THR A 130 8.64 -4.64 -1.27
N PRO A 131 9.71 -4.95 -2.03
CA PRO A 131 10.85 -5.72 -1.49
C PRO A 131 11.60 -5.02 -0.34
N GLU A 132 11.60 -3.68 -0.30
CA GLU A 132 12.23 -2.98 0.82
C GLU A 132 11.36 -2.98 2.07
N LEU A 133 10.02 -2.96 1.93
CA LEU A 133 9.14 -3.26 3.06
C LEU A 133 9.45 -4.65 3.64
N SER A 134 9.54 -5.67 2.77
CA SER A 134 9.89 -7.03 3.17
C SER A 134 11.22 -7.06 3.93
N PHE A 135 12.23 -6.34 3.43
CA PHE A 135 13.50 -6.16 4.13
C PHE A 135 13.32 -5.48 5.49
N ALA A 136 12.60 -4.36 5.56
CA ALA A 136 12.40 -3.57 6.78
C ALA A 136 11.70 -4.38 7.88
N ILE A 137 10.70 -5.20 7.52
CA ILE A 137 10.03 -6.11 8.47
C ILE A 137 11.06 -6.99 9.19
N ARG A 138 11.95 -7.64 8.44
CA ARG A 138 12.96 -8.53 9.01
C ARG A 138 14.06 -7.74 9.73
N HIS A 139 14.46 -6.60 9.18
CA HIS A 139 15.50 -5.74 9.74
C HIS A 139 15.11 -5.22 11.14
N PHE A 140 13.89 -4.71 11.28
CA PHE A 140 13.36 -4.20 12.55
C PHE A 140 12.69 -5.27 13.41
N LYS A 141 12.66 -6.52 12.95
CA LYS A 141 11.99 -7.67 13.61
C LYS A 141 10.53 -7.33 13.94
N CYS A 142 9.81 -6.83 12.94
CA CYS A 142 8.39 -6.55 13.00
C CYS A 142 7.58 -7.84 12.97
N GLN A 143 6.36 -7.79 13.49
CA GLN A 143 5.41 -8.91 13.51
C GLN A 143 4.49 -8.89 12.29
N GLY A 144 4.60 -7.85 11.47
CA GLY A 144 3.96 -7.73 10.18
C GLY A 144 4.33 -6.42 9.50
N GLY A 145 3.72 -6.18 8.35
CA GLY A 145 3.85 -4.89 7.68
C GLY A 145 2.83 -4.71 6.59
N ILE A 146 2.67 -3.47 6.14
CA ILE A 146 1.70 -3.08 5.12
C ILE A 146 2.40 -2.34 3.99
N VAL A 147 2.11 -2.70 2.74
CA VAL A 147 2.39 -1.82 1.59
C VAL A 147 1.07 -1.32 1.01
N ILE A 148 0.95 0.00 0.90
CA ILE A 148 -0.17 0.65 0.21
C ILE A 148 0.17 0.73 -1.28
N THR A 149 -0.48 -0.12 -2.08
CA THR A 149 -0.26 -0.23 -3.53
C THR A 149 -1.33 -1.09 -4.19
N ALA A 150 -1.77 -0.68 -5.38
CA ALA A 150 -2.51 -1.55 -6.31
C ALA A 150 -1.63 -2.10 -7.45
N SER A 151 -0.30 -2.19 -7.26
CA SER A 151 0.64 -2.76 -8.24
C SER A 151 0.59 -2.02 -9.58
N HIS A 152 0.17 -2.69 -10.66
CA HIS A 152 0.06 -2.14 -12.01
C HIS A 152 -1.38 -1.75 -12.40
N ASN A 153 -2.34 -1.75 -11.46
CA ASN A 153 -3.73 -1.36 -11.74
C ASN A 153 -3.86 0.10 -12.24
N PRO A 154 -5.01 0.48 -12.84
CA PRO A 154 -5.29 1.86 -13.23
C PRO A 154 -5.15 2.85 -12.07
N LYS A 155 -4.96 4.14 -12.38
CA LYS A 155 -4.67 5.22 -11.41
C LYS A 155 -5.78 5.45 -10.37
N GLU A 156 -7.02 5.08 -10.69
CA GLU A 156 -8.18 5.20 -9.81
C GLU A 156 -8.14 4.16 -8.67
N TYR A 157 -7.34 3.11 -8.82
CA TYR A 157 -7.18 2.05 -7.84
C TYR A 157 -6.09 2.38 -6.84
N ASN A 158 -6.35 1.98 -5.59
CA ASN A 158 -5.32 1.79 -4.59
C ASN A 158 -5.53 0.45 -3.88
N GLY A 159 -4.61 0.07 -3.01
CA GLY A 159 -4.64 -1.23 -2.35
C GLY A 159 -3.89 -1.21 -1.03
N TYR A 160 -4.16 -2.24 -0.24
CA TYR A 160 -3.57 -2.48 1.06
C TYR A 160 -3.10 -3.91 1.06
N LYS A 161 -1.80 -4.16 1.11
CA LYS A 161 -1.27 -5.53 1.15
C LYS A 161 -0.61 -5.80 2.48
N ALA A 162 -1.03 -6.86 3.15
CA ALA A 162 -0.50 -7.26 4.44
C ALA A 162 0.60 -8.32 4.32
N TYR A 163 1.60 -8.20 5.19
CA TYR A 163 2.81 -9.02 5.25
C TYR A 163 2.99 -9.55 6.67
N TRP A 164 3.56 -10.74 6.79
CA TRP A 164 3.82 -11.40 8.07
C TRP A 164 5.23 -11.10 8.59
N ASP A 165 5.64 -11.72 9.70
CA ASP A 165 6.91 -11.47 10.40
C ASP A 165 8.16 -11.96 9.65
N ASP A 166 7.98 -12.88 8.69
CA ASP A 166 9.02 -13.35 7.77
C ASP A 166 9.30 -12.36 6.63
N GLY A 167 8.50 -11.29 6.51
CA GLY A 167 8.56 -10.33 5.41
C GLY A 167 7.87 -10.81 4.14
N GLY A 168 7.19 -11.96 4.16
CA GLY A 168 6.35 -12.45 3.08
C GLY A 168 4.95 -11.87 3.12
N GLN A 169 4.26 -11.81 1.97
CA GLN A 169 2.85 -11.47 1.94
C GLN A 169 2.03 -12.52 2.70
N LEU A 170 0.92 -12.13 3.34
CA LEU A 170 0.05 -13.09 4.02
C LEU A 170 -0.36 -14.22 3.07
N ILE A 171 -0.20 -15.45 3.57
CA ILE A 171 -0.71 -16.68 2.96
C ILE A 171 -1.45 -17.48 4.04
N SER A 172 -2.11 -18.55 3.63
CA SER A 172 -2.76 -19.48 4.55
C SER A 172 -1.77 -20.02 5.59
N PRO A 173 -2.12 -20.03 6.89
CA PRO A 173 -3.44 -19.74 7.46
C PRO A 173 -3.68 -18.27 7.87
N HIS A 174 -2.66 -17.41 7.82
CA HIS A 174 -2.72 -16.05 8.36
C HIS A 174 -3.70 -15.17 7.60
N ASP A 175 -3.72 -15.25 6.26
CA ASP A 175 -4.66 -14.51 5.41
C ASP A 175 -6.13 -14.68 5.84
N LYS A 176 -6.59 -15.93 5.96
CA LYS A 176 -7.96 -16.30 6.35
C LYS A 176 -8.29 -15.86 7.76
N ASN A 177 -7.30 -15.89 8.65
CA ASN A 177 -7.53 -15.50 10.04
C ASN A 177 -7.59 -13.99 10.19
N VAL A 178 -6.78 -13.22 9.46
CA VAL A 178 -6.93 -11.76 9.39
C VAL A 178 -8.30 -11.39 8.83
N ILE A 179 -8.75 -12.05 7.75
CA ILE A 179 -10.10 -11.84 7.19
C ILE A 179 -11.18 -12.03 8.26
N LYS A 180 -11.08 -13.09 9.09
CA LYS A 180 -12.04 -13.32 10.19
C LYS A 180 -12.01 -12.21 11.23
N GLU A 181 -10.84 -11.65 11.55
CA GLU A 181 -10.73 -10.52 12.49
C GLU A 181 -11.32 -9.23 11.88
N VAL A 182 -11.12 -8.99 10.59
CA VAL A 182 -11.71 -7.84 9.88
C VAL A 182 -13.24 -7.97 9.82
N GLN A 183 -13.75 -9.17 9.55
CA GLN A 183 -15.20 -9.44 9.53
C GLN A 183 -15.88 -9.26 10.91
N GLN A 184 -15.12 -9.30 12.01
CA GLN A 184 -15.64 -8.99 13.34
C GLN A 184 -15.82 -7.48 13.59
N ILE A 185 -15.27 -6.63 12.72
CA ILE A 185 -15.43 -5.17 12.78
C ILE A 185 -16.76 -4.79 12.11
N THR A 186 -17.86 -4.94 12.86
CA THR A 186 -19.22 -4.62 12.36
C THR A 186 -19.63 -3.17 12.59
N ASP A 187 -18.90 -2.43 13.42
CA ASP A 187 -19.12 -1.02 13.71
C ASP A 187 -17.82 -0.25 13.54
N ILE A 188 -17.83 0.76 12.66
CA ILE A 188 -16.67 1.59 12.38
C ILE A 188 -16.19 2.38 13.59
N SER A 189 -17.07 2.65 14.56
CA SER A 189 -16.72 3.32 15.82
C SER A 189 -15.74 2.50 16.68
N SER A 190 -15.64 1.19 16.43
CA SER A 190 -14.69 0.29 17.10
C SER A 190 -13.26 0.41 16.56
N VAL A 191 -13.07 1.03 15.39
CA VAL A 191 -11.75 1.27 14.81
C VAL A 191 -11.12 2.48 15.49
N LYS A 192 -9.90 2.29 16.01
CA LYS A 192 -9.18 3.35 16.70
C LYS A 192 -8.40 4.21 15.71
N PHE A 193 -8.93 5.39 15.38
CA PHE A 193 -8.26 6.33 14.47
C PHE A 193 -7.38 7.37 15.18
N GLU A 194 -7.52 7.53 16.50
CA GLU A 194 -6.72 8.50 17.26
C GLU A 194 -5.28 8.01 17.43
N SER A 195 -4.37 8.60 16.66
CA SER A 195 -2.98 8.17 16.61
C SER A 195 -2.23 8.36 17.93
N ASN A 196 -1.20 7.55 18.13
CA ASN A 196 -0.17 7.81 19.13
C ASN A 196 1.15 8.13 18.42
N PRO A 197 1.45 9.41 18.15
CA PRO A 197 2.65 9.80 17.39
C PRO A 197 3.97 9.33 17.99
N SER A 198 4.03 9.10 19.32
CA SER A 198 5.25 8.59 19.97
C SER A 198 5.62 7.16 19.57
N LEU A 199 4.67 6.43 18.98
CA LEU A 199 4.87 5.08 18.46
C LEU A 199 5.12 5.04 16.95
N ILE A 200 5.12 6.19 16.26
CA ILE A 200 5.36 6.27 14.82
C ILE A 200 6.77 6.82 14.62
N GLU A 201 7.65 6.00 14.06
CA GLU A 201 9.01 6.34 13.67
C GLU A 201 9.07 6.45 12.15
N LEU A 202 9.46 7.63 11.64
CA LEU A 202 9.72 7.79 10.21
C LEU A 202 11.09 7.19 9.88
N ILE A 203 11.14 6.40 8.81
CA ILE A 203 12.35 5.77 8.29
C ILE A 203 12.56 6.13 6.81
N GLY A 204 13.80 6.14 6.35
CA GLY A 204 14.13 6.54 4.99
C GLY A 204 15.55 6.17 4.58
N ASP A 205 16.34 7.18 4.20
CA ASP A 205 17.69 7.04 3.61
C ASP A 205 18.63 6.12 4.41
N GLU A 206 18.50 6.07 5.73
CA GLU A 206 19.31 5.18 6.57
C GLU A 206 18.98 3.70 6.35
N VAL A 207 17.71 3.37 6.14
CA VAL A 207 17.27 2.01 5.78
C VAL A 207 17.65 1.70 4.34
N ASP A 208 17.46 2.66 3.43
CA ASP A 208 17.83 2.53 2.01
C ASP A 208 19.31 2.10 1.87
N ARG A 209 20.22 2.72 2.62
CA ARG A 209 21.64 2.39 2.60
C ARG A 209 21.90 0.95 3.02
N VAL A 210 21.30 0.49 4.13
CA VAL A 210 21.49 -0.88 4.62
C VAL A 210 20.87 -1.89 3.66
N TYR A 211 19.74 -1.55 3.04
CA TYR A 211 19.09 -2.37 2.02
C TYR A 211 19.96 -2.50 0.76
N LEU A 212 20.50 -1.39 0.24
CA LEU A 212 21.37 -1.37 -0.95
C LEU A 212 22.69 -2.12 -0.72
N GLU A 213 23.30 -2.01 0.47
CA GLU A 213 24.51 -2.79 0.80
C GLU A 213 24.23 -4.30 0.84
N HIS A 214 23.08 -4.71 1.38
CA HIS A 214 22.65 -6.11 1.29
C HIS A 214 22.45 -6.55 -0.15
N ILE A 215 21.75 -5.78 -0.98
CA ILE A 215 21.58 -6.09 -2.41
C ILE A 215 22.94 -6.26 -3.09
N LYS A 216 23.87 -5.33 -2.87
CA LYS A 216 25.21 -5.38 -3.44
C LYS A 216 25.97 -6.64 -3.03
N SER A 217 25.82 -7.07 -1.77
CA SER A 217 26.44 -8.30 -1.27
C SER A 217 25.94 -9.58 -1.97
N LEU A 218 24.80 -9.53 -2.65
CA LEU A 218 24.25 -10.63 -3.44
C LEU A 218 24.85 -10.73 -4.86
N SER A 219 25.82 -9.87 -5.21
CA SER A 219 26.49 -9.92 -6.52
C SER A 219 27.15 -11.28 -6.76
N LEU A 220 26.76 -11.96 -7.84
CA LEU A 220 27.35 -13.25 -8.22
C LEU A 220 28.68 -13.10 -8.97
N SER A 221 28.90 -11.95 -9.62
CA SER A 221 30.01 -11.75 -10.58
C SER A 221 30.58 -10.33 -10.52
N PRO A 222 31.07 -9.87 -9.36
CA PRO A 222 31.59 -8.50 -9.20
C PRO A 222 32.70 -8.17 -10.21
N ASP A 223 33.60 -9.10 -10.50
CA ASP A 223 34.69 -8.88 -11.46
C ASP A 223 34.19 -8.71 -12.91
N VAL A 224 33.09 -9.38 -13.28
CA VAL A 224 32.48 -9.24 -14.60
C VAL A 224 31.85 -7.85 -14.71
N ILE A 225 31.12 -7.42 -13.68
CA ILE A 225 30.50 -6.09 -13.64
C ILE A 225 31.58 -5.01 -13.78
N GLN A 226 32.71 -5.14 -13.07
CA GLN A 226 33.82 -4.19 -13.19
C GLN A 226 34.42 -4.14 -14.60
N ARG A 227 34.58 -5.29 -15.28
CA ARG A 227 35.03 -5.34 -16.68
C ARG A 227 34.00 -4.80 -17.67
N GLN A 228 32.72 -4.82 -17.29
CA GLN A 228 31.57 -4.40 -18.12
C GLN A 228 30.89 -3.15 -17.56
N LYS A 229 31.64 -2.31 -16.83
CA LYS A 229 31.08 -1.10 -16.18
C LYS A 229 30.45 -0.12 -17.16
N GLU A 230 30.88 -0.14 -18.42
CA GLU A 230 30.35 0.68 -19.52
C GLU A 230 29.19 0.00 -20.29
N LEU A 231 28.66 -1.11 -19.79
CA LEU A 231 27.43 -1.71 -20.32
C LEU A 231 26.32 -0.67 -20.30
N LYS A 232 25.77 -0.35 -21.47
CA LYS A 232 24.67 0.59 -21.60
C LYS A 232 23.38 -0.05 -21.09
N ILE A 233 22.82 0.51 -20.04
CA ILE A 233 21.58 0.07 -19.42
C ILE A 233 20.56 1.20 -19.55
N VAL A 234 19.40 0.92 -20.14
CA VAL A 234 18.26 1.84 -20.10
C VAL A 234 17.31 1.36 -19.00
N TYR A 235 16.89 2.27 -18.15
CA TYR A 235 15.97 1.99 -17.05
C TYR A 235 14.81 2.97 -17.05
N THR A 236 13.59 2.44 -17.11
CA THR A 236 12.38 3.21 -16.82
C THR A 236 11.76 2.72 -15.51
N PRO A 237 11.51 3.62 -14.53
CA PRO A 237 10.76 3.27 -13.34
C PRO A 237 9.25 3.39 -13.51
N ILE A 238 8.76 3.92 -14.65
CA ILE A 238 7.32 4.09 -14.97
C ILE A 238 6.58 4.83 -13.83
N HIS A 239 7.14 5.95 -13.36
CA HIS A 239 6.68 6.74 -12.22
C HIS A 239 6.57 5.97 -10.89
N GLY A 240 7.16 4.77 -10.82
CA GLY A 240 7.00 3.82 -9.73
C GLY A 240 8.13 3.86 -8.70
N THR A 241 8.06 2.92 -7.75
CA THR A 241 8.90 2.90 -6.54
C THR A 241 10.38 2.59 -6.77
N GLY A 242 10.74 2.14 -7.97
CA GLY A 242 12.13 1.89 -8.33
C GLY A 242 12.92 3.14 -8.73
N ALA A 243 12.26 4.28 -8.94
CA ALA A 243 12.88 5.51 -9.46
C ALA A 243 14.10 5.94 -8.65
N LYS A 244 14.02 5.85 -7.31
CA LYS A 244 15.11 6.22 -6.41
C LYS A 244 16.17 5.13 -6.30
N LEU A 245 15.77 3.89 -6.03
CA LEU A 245 16.69 2.85 -5.58
C LEU A 245 17.37 2.06 -6.69
N VAL A 246 16.72 1.85 -7.84
CA VAL A 246 17.32 1.06 -8.92
C VAL A 246 18.55 1.75 -9.53
N PRO A 247 18.53 3.06 -9.85
CA PRO A 247 19.73 3.75 -10.31
C PRO A 247 20.86 3.72 -9.28
N GLN A 248 20.53 3.87 -7.98
CA GLN A 248 21.52 3.79 -6.90
C GLN A 248 22.12 2.39 -6.77
N ALA A 249 21.30 1.33 -6.88
CA ALA A 249 21.77 -0.05 -6.88
C ALA A 249 22.69 -0.34 -8.06
N LEU A 250 22.28 0.01 -9.29
CA LEU A 250 23.12 -0.19 -10.48
C LEU A 250 24.47 0.53 -10.37
N LYS A 251 24.45 1.76 -9.87
CA LYS A 251 25.68 2.51 -9.57
C LYS A 251 26.53 1.84 -8.49
N SER A 252 25.92 1.31 -7.43
CA SER A 252 26.64 0.66 -6.33
C SER A 252 27.31 -0.66 -6.74
N PHE A 253 26.74 -1.38 -7.72
CA PHE A 253 27.36 -2.53 -8.37
C PHE A 253 28.56 -2.14 -9.27
N GLY A 254 28.61 -0.91 -9.75
CA GLY A 254 29.70 -0.36 -10.56
C GLY A 254 29.38 -0.12 -12.03
N PHE A 255 28.09 -0.02 -12.41
CA PHE A 255 27.71 0.40 -13.75
C PHE A 255 27.77 1.93 -13.88
N ASP A 256 28.54 2.42 -14.85
CA ASP A 256 28.76 3.84 -15.13
C ASP A 256 27.85 4.38 -16.25
N SER A 257 27.21 3.49 -17.03
CA SER A 257 26.39 3.83 -18.22
C SER A 257 24.91 3.47 -18.04
N VAL A 258 24.28 4.01 -16.98
CA VAL A 258 22.84 3.88 -16.71
C VAL A 258 22.09 5.10 -17.22
N HIS A 259 21.20 4.90 -18.17
CA HIS A 259 20.32 5.91 -18.75
C HIS A 259 18.92 5.74 -18.18
N VAL A 260 18.50 6.67 -17.33
CA VAL A 260 17.14 6.68 -16.79
C VAL A 260 16.24 7.49 -17.72
N VAL A 261 15.03 6.98 -17.97
CA VAL A 261 13.99 7.76 -18.67
C VAL A 261 13.48 8.84 -17.71
N GLU A 262 14.03 10.05 -17.80
CA GLU A 262 13.81 11.14 -16.84
C GLU A 262 12.34 11.56 -16.73
N GLU A 263 11.61 11.56 -17.84
CA GLU A 263 10.17 11.85 -17.87
C GLU A 263 9.36 10.85 -17.03
N GLN A 264 9.86 9.62 -16.89
CA GLN A 264 9.25 8.55 -16.10
C GLN A 264 9.85 8.43 -14.69
N ALA A 265 10.93 9.16 -14.38
CA ALA A 265 11.60 9.14 -13.07
C ALA A 265 10.88 9.96 -11.99
N VAL A 266 9.95 10.83 -12.39
CA VAL A 266 9.13 11.62 -11.45
C VAL A 266 7.97 10.77 -10.94
N ALA A 267 7.82 10.64 -9.62
CA ALA A 267 6.68 9.95 -9.04
C ALA A 267 5.38 10.73 -9.28
N ASP A 268 4.43 10.10 -9.99
CA ASP A 268 3.11 10.68 -10.28
C ASP A 268 2.06 9.57 -10.33
N GLY A 269 1.07 9.66 -9.45
CA GLY A 269 -0.02 8.69 -9.35
C GLY A 269 -0.99 8.68 -10.53
N ASN A 270 -0.88 9.64 -11.46
CA ASN A 270 -1.64 9.66 -12.71
C ASN A 270 -0.91 8.96 -13.86
N PHE A 271 0.36 8.58 -13.68
CA PHE A 271 1.18 7.91 -14.68
C PHE A 271 1.15 8.60 -16.07
N PRO A 272 1.47 9.90 -16.17
CA PRO A 272 1.13 10.75 -17.31
C PRO A 272 1.76 10.33 -18.65
N THR A 273 2.80 9.51 -18.63
CA THR A 273 3.52 9.06 -19.83
C THR A 273 3.07 7.69 -20.35
N VAL A 274 2.20 6.99 -19.62
CA VAL A 274 1.76 5.63 -19.97
C VAL A 274 0.25 5.46 -19.82
N ILE A 275 -0.34 4.58 -20.63
CA ILE A 275 -1.75 4.21 -20.47
C ILE A 275 -1.95 3.37 -19.21
N SER A 276 -0.97 2.51 -18.92
CA SER A 276 -0.97 1.55 -17.82
C SER A 276 0.44 1.47 -17.25
N PRO A 277 0.64 1.51 -15.91
CA PRO A 277 1.95 1.34 -15.30
C PRO A 277 2.38 -0.14 -15.24
N ASN A 278 1.97 -0.94 -16.23
CA ASN A 278 2.24 -2.36 -16.32
C ASN A 278 3.44 -2.64 -17.23
N PRO A 279 4.63 -2.96 -16.69
CA PRO A 279 5.81 -3.23 -17.52
C PRO A 279 5.69 -4.52 -18.35
N GLU A 280 4.66 -5.34 -18.12
CA GLU A 280 4.35 -6.51 -18.97
C GLU A 280 3.71 -6.11 -20.30
N GLU A 281 3.21 -4.87 -20.41
CA GLU A 281 2.67 -4.31 -21.65
C GLU A 281 3.80 -3.58 -22.41
N PRO A 282 4.09 -3.96 -23.67
CA PRO A 282 5.17 -3.34 -24.44
C PRO A 282 5.06 -1.81 -24.54
N ALA A 283 3.84 -1.27 -24.59
CA ALA A 283 3.59 0.17 -24.65
C ALA A 283 4.14 0.93 -23.42
N ALA A 284 4.22 0.29 -22.24
CA ALA A 284 4.77 0.92 -21.05
C ALA A 284 6.30 1.13 -21.13
N LEU A 285 6.97 0.42 -22.04
CA LEU A 285 8.42 0.51 -22.26
C LEU A 285 8.80 1.32 -23.50
N GLU A 286 7.85 1.90 -24.22
CA GLU A 286 8.09 2.60 -25.49
C GLU A 286 9.12 3.73 -25.37
N MET A 287 9.09 4.50 -24.28
CA MET A 287 10.08 5.57 -24.04
C MET A 287 11.49 5.06 -23.73
N ALA A 288 11.65 3.77 -23.39
CA ALA A 288 12.92 3.14 -23.05
C ALA A 288 13.56 2.37 -24.22
N LEU A 289 12.85 2.22 -25.35
CA LEU A 289 13.29 1.50 -26.55
C LEU A 289 13.78 2.47 -27.64
#